data_AF-A0AAV1KCW7-F1
#
_entry.id   AF-A0AAV1KCW7-F1
#
_cell.length_a   1.000
_cell.length_b   1.000
_cell.length_c   1.000
_cell.angle_alpha   90.00
_cell.angle_beta   90.00
_cell.angle_gamma   90.00
#
_symmetry.space_group_name_H-M   'P 1'
#
loop_
_entity.id
_entity.type
_entity.pdbx_description
1 polymer ?
#
loop_
_entity_poly.entity_id
_entity_poly.type
_entity_poly.pdbx_seq_one_letter_code
_entity_poly.pdbx_strand_id
1 'polypeptide(L)'
;MVLHREVRKMIYDVYCFMKREADNNVVNNLKQCMKRTAEATKCSESTVRRIVKGSKDSEFLTVFRTPGKNKRKKTKPITDIDSFDQGVIKRMIHNFHVTEKELPTIGKLQRKLQDDIHFQGSAASLRRVLKNLGFKWKKTETNRKILIEQSQIRFQRIEYLRKIKKYREEVRPIIYTDESYVDSSHASHHAWTDGSTKGIKKPVSKGSRLVIVHAGGDAGFVPNALLTFKAGTKSGDYHDNMNSENYERWLRTQLIPNLPPNSVVEVDNASYHNKQLDTAPTSNSKKADMQTWFRQKGIEFEETMLKPELYNLIKKCKDKFKKFNIDAILNEAGHSVLRLPPYHPDLNPIEMAWSQIKSYVACKNVTWNLTRITELIHEKVNLMGATEWGKLCTKVKEIEADYCKSDHVVDMMTETFAIHIGDHDSDSDEDGSSSDDSDDDEMATSSTNTASSSGFHVTHDDLMEGVSTLL
;
A
#
# COMPACT_ATOMS: atom_id res chain seq x y z
N MET A 1 -11.58 -19.09 -27.69
CA MET A 1 -12.80 -19.56 -26.99
C MET A 1 -12.43 -20.62 -25.96
N VAL A 2 -12.78 -20.42 -24.69
CA VAL A 2 -12.55 -21.41 -23.62
C VAL A 2 -13.80 -22.29 -23.52
N LEU A 3 -13.71 -23.53 -24.00
CA LEU A 3 -14.83 -24.47 -23.94
C LEU A 3 -14.94 -25.10 -22.56
N HIS A 4 -16.10 -24.94 -21.92
CA HIS A 4 -16.44 -25.57 -20.65
C HIS A 4 -16.62 -27.09 -20.80
N ARG A 5 -16.55 -27.79 -19.66
CA ARG A 5 -16.55 -29.25 -19.58
C ARG A 5 -17.74 -29.91 -20.28
N GLU A 6 -18.93 -29.40 -20.05
CA GLU A 6 -20.17 -29.93 -20.62
C GLU A 6 -20.20 -29.78 -22.13
N VAL A 7 -19.76 -28.62 -22.64
CA VAL A 7 -19.66 -28.36 -24.08
C VAL A 7 -18.64 -29.29 -24.75
N ARG A 8 -17.52 -29.58 -24.07
CA ARG A 8 -16.52 -30.53 -24.57
C ARG A 8 -17.04 -31.97 -24.61
N LYS A 9 -17.83 -32.36 -23.62
CA LYS A 9 -18.51 -33.67 -23.59
C LYS A 9 -19.51 -33.76 -24.74
N MET A 10 -20.35 -32.74 -24.94
CA MET A 10 -21.31 -32.68 -26.04
C MET A 10 -20.61 -32.82 -27.41
N ILE A 11 -19.51 -32.10 -27.64
CA ILE A 11 -18.73 -32.21 -28.89
C ILE A 11 -18.21 -33.64 -29.11
N TYR A 12 -17.79 -34.32 -28.03
CA TYR A 12 -17.33 -35.70 -28.10
C TYR A 12 -18.45 -36.69 -28.37
N ASP A 13 -19.62 -36.52 -27.72
CA ASP A 13 -20.79 -37.37 -27.92
C ASP A 13 -21.29 -37.26 -29.38
N VAL A 14 -21.27 -36.05 -29.95
CA VAL A 14 -21.55 -35.81 -31.39
C VAL A 14 -20.52 -36.52 -32.28
N TYR A 15 -19.23 -36.46 -31.95
CA TYR A 15 -18.21 -37.23 -32.67
C TYR A 15 -18.46 -38.75 -32.62
N CYS A 16 -18.81 -39.29 -31.45
CA CYS A 16 -19.12 -40.71 -31.29
C CYS A 16 -20.38 -41.13 -32.06
N PHE A 17 -21.38 -40.26 -32.17
CA PHE A 17 -22.53 -40.47 -33.05
C PHE A 17 -22.12 -40.54 -34.52
N MET A 18 -21.40 -39.52 -35.01
CA MET A 18 -20.95 -39.44 -36.41
C MET A 18 -19.99 -40.58 -36.79
N LYS A 19 -19.23 -41.10 -35.82
CA LYS A 19 -18.36 -42.27 -35.99
C LYS A 19 -19.17 -43.57 -36.09
N ARG A 20 -20.17 -43.77 -35.22
CA ARG A 20 -21.07 -44.94 -35.30
C ARG A 20 -21.84 -44.99 -36.62
N GLU A 21 -22.31 -43.85 -37.12
CA GLU A 21 -22.94 -43.80 -38.45
C GLU A 21 -22.00 -44.24 -39.57
N ALA A 22 -20.73 -43.81 -39.51
CA ALA A 22 -19.72 -44.17 -40.49
C ALA A 22 -19.34 -45.67 -40.42
N ASP A 23 -19.26 -46.22 -39.21
CA ASP A 23 -18.92 -47.64 -38.98
C ASP A 23 -20.07 -48.58 -39.40
N ASN A 24 -21.34 -48.13 -39.30
CA ASN A 24 -22.52 -48.91 -39.67
C ASN A 24 -22.91 -48.82 -41.17
N ASN A 25 -22.10 -48.15 -42.01
CA ASN A 25 -22.29 -48.04 -43.47
C ASN A 25 -23.68 -47.56 -43.93
N VAL A 26 -24.37 -46.76 -43.09
CA VAL A 26 -25.77 -46.34 -43.33
C VAL A 26 -25.90 -45.36 -44.51
N VAL A 27 -24.82 -44.66 -44.88
CA VAL A 27 -24.77 -43.75 -46.05
C VAL A 27 -23.38 -43.76 -46.67
N ASN A 28 -23.30 -43.85 -48.00
CA ASN A 28 -22.05 -43.84 -48.75
C ASN A 28 -21.29 -42.51 -48.55
N ASN A 29 -20.03 -42.63 -48.12
CA ASN A 29 -19.00 -41.56 -48.01
C ASN A 29 -18.95 -40.74 -46.69
N LEU A 30 -18.98 -41.40 -45.54
CA LEU A 30 -18.88 -40.77 -44.20
C LEU A 30 -17.50 -40.84 -43.52
N LYS A 31 -16.39 -40.94 -44.25
CA LYS A 31 -15.04 -41.12 -43.64
C LYS A 31 -14.48 -39.88 -42.92
N GLN A 32 -15.11 -38.71 -42.99
CA GLN A 32 -14.63 -37.45 -42.40
C GLN A 32 -15.37 -37.06 -41.09
N CYS A 33 -15.51 -37.99 -40.13
CA CYS A 33 -16.26 -37.77 -38.88
C CYS A 33 -15.82 -36.52 -38.10
N MET A 34 -14.53 -36.18 -38.09
CA MET A 34 -14.03 -35.00 -37.36
C MET A 34 -14.47 -33.68 -38.00
N LYS A 35 -14.48 -33.61 -39.34
CA LYS A 35 -14.94 -32.43 -40.08
C LYS A 35 -16.44 -32.22 -39.93
N ARG A 36 -17.22 -33.30 -40.05
CA ARG A 36 -18.68 -33.27 -39.79
C ARG A 36 -19.00 -32.83 -38.36
N THR A 37 -18.24 -33.30 -37.37
CA THR A 37 -18.41 -32.87 -35.97
C THR A 37 -18.09 -31.39 -35.81
N ALA A 38 -17.01 -30.91 -36.44
CA ALA A 38 -16.60 -29.52 -36.41
C ALA A 38 -17.68 -28.59 -37.01
N GLU A 39 -18.23 -28.95 -38.16
CA GLU A 39 -19.33 -28.24 -38.82
C GLU A 39 -20.62 -28.26 -37.98
N ALA A 40 -21.03 -29.43 -37.47
CA ALA A 40 -22.25 -29.57 -36.66
C ALA A 40 -22.18 -28.82 -35.32
N THR A 41 -21.00 -28.76 -34.70
CA THR A 41 -20.80 -28.09 -33.40
C THR A 41 -20.26 -26.67 -33.54
N LYS A 42 -20.09 -26.17 -34.78
CA LYS A 42 -19.50 -24.86 -35.11
C LYS A 42 -18.16 -24.61 -34.39
N CYS A 43 -17.34 -25.63 -34.25
CA CYS A 43 -16.00 -25.51 -33.65
C CYS A 43 -14.92 -25.94 -34.65
N SER A 44 -13.66 -25.58 -34.41
CA SER A 44 -12.58 -25.94 -35.34
C SER A 44 -12.28 -27.45 -35.29
N GLU A 45 -11.90 -28.03 -36.43
CA GLU A 45 -11.44 -29.43 -36.49
C GLU A 45 -10.28 -29.72 -35.52
N SER A 46 -9.40 -28.73 -35.31
CA SER A 46 -8.30 -28.81 -34.35
C SER A 46 -8.78 -28.94 -32.90
N THR A 47 -9.93 -28.36 -32.57
CA THR A 47 -10.57 -28.46 -31.26
C THR A 47 -11.19 -29.83 -31.06
N VAL A 48 -11.94 -30.32 -32.06
CA VAL A 48 -12.50 -31.69 -32.06
C VAL A 48 -11.38 -32.73 -31.91
N ARG A 49 -10.32 -32.62 -32.72
CA ARG A 49 -9.17 -33.53 -32.68
C ARG A 49 -8.50 -33.57 -31.30
N ARG A 50 -8.37 -32.41 -30.63
CA ARG A 50 -7.80 -32.32 -29.28
C ARG A 50 -8.68 -32.99 -28.23
N ILE A 51 -10.00 -32.83 -28.33
CA ILE A 51 -10.98 -33.45 -27.42
C ILE A 51 -10.98 -34.97 -27.60
N VAL A 52 -11.00 -35.46 -28.85
CA VAL A 52 -10.98 -36.91 -29.17
C VAL A 52 -9.65 -37.56 -28.80
N LYS A 53 -8.51 -36.89 -29.00
CA LYS A 53 -7.21 -37.45 -28.59
C LYS A 53 -7.12 -37.58 -27.06
N GLY A 54 -7.65 -36.60 -26.32
CA GLY A 54 -7.67 -36.63 -24.86
C GLY A 54 -8.54 -37.73 -24.25
N SER A 55 -9.48 -38.31 -25.01
CA SER A 55 -10.42 -39.32 -24.51
C SER A 55 -9.93 -40.77 -24.63
N LYS A 56 -8.83 -41.02 -25.35
CA LYS A 56 -8.29 -42.37 -25.56
C LYS A 56 -7.49 -42.91 -24.38
N ASP A 57 -7.05 -42.06 -23.45
CA ASP A 57 -6.02 -42.40 -22.47
C ASP A 57 -6.45 -42.43 -20.98
N SER A 58 -7.73 -42.21 -20.60
CA SER A 58 -8.15 -42.28 -19.18
C SER A 58 -9.67 -42.22 -18.93
N GLU A 59 -10.09 -42.67 -17.74
CA GLU A 59 -11.44 -42.54 -17.15
C GLU A 59 -12.18 -41.22 -17.46
N PHE A 60 -13.47 -41.37 -17.79
CA PHE A 60 -14.43 -40.39 -18.35
C PHE A 60 -14.44 -38.97 -17.73
N LEU A 61 -13.98 -38.80 -16.48
CA LEU A 61 -14.03 -37.53 -15.74
C LEU A 61 -12.83 -36.60 -16.00
N THR A 62 -11.66 -37.12 -16.38
CA THR A 62 -10.42 -36.32 -16.55
C THR A 62 -10.29 -35.66 -17.93
N VAL A 63 -10.94 -36.25 -18.93
CA VAL A 63 -10.84 -35.93 -20.37
C VAL A 63 -11.38 -34.54 -20.74
N PHE A 64 -12.47 -34.10 -20.12
CA PHE A 64 -13.21 -32.91 -20.56
C PHE A 64 -12.93 -31.64 -19.74
N ARG A 65 -11.84 -31.56 -18.97
CA ARG A 65 -11.54 -30.40 -18.10
C ARG A 65 -11.44 -29.08 -18.88
N THR A 66 -11.93 -27.98 -18.30
CA THR A 66 -11.80 -26.63 -18.87
C THR A 66 -10.31 -26.20 -18.91
N PRO A 67 -9.76 -25.74 -20.06
CA PRO A 67 -8.39 -25.25 -20.16
C PRO A 67 -8.16 -24.05 -19.24
N GLY A 68 -6.99 -23.98 -18.60
CA GLY A 68 -6.59 -22.85 -17.75
C GLY A 68 -6.82 -23.02 -16.25
N LYS A 69 -7.58 -24.04 -15.81
CA LYS A 69 -7.79 -24.32 -14.37
C LYS A 69 -6.53 -24.76 -13.61
N ASN A 70 -5.48 -25.20 -14.31
CA ASN A 70 -4.19 -25.58 -13.73
C ASN A 70 -3.03 -24.71 -14.28
N LYS A 71 -3.13 -23.38 -14.27
CA LYS A 71 -1.90 -22.58 -14.32
C LYS A 71 -1.08 -22.94 -13.07
N ARG A 72 0.19 -23.32 -13.23
CA ARG A 72 1.12 -23.51 -12.10
C ARG A 72 1.01 -22.28 -11.21
N LYS A 73 0.61 -22.47 -9.94
CA LYS A 73 0.67 -21.38 -8.95
C LYS A 73 2.14 -21.00 -8.82
N LYS A 74 2.56 -19.92 -9.49
CA LYS A 74 3.90 -19.37 -9.26
C LYS A 74 3.97 -18.99 -7.79
N THR A 75 5.00 -19.45 -7.09
CA THR A 75 5.33 -18.96 -5.75
C THR A 75 5.42 -17.45 -5.83
N LYS A 76 4.69 -16.75 -4.95
CA LYS A 76 4.76 -15.30 -4.89
C LYS A 76 6.18 -14.92 -4.47
N PRO A 77 6.82 -13.95 -5.13
CA PRO A 77 8.13 -13.47 -4.70
C PRO A 77 8.01 -12.89 -3.28
N ILE A 78 9.03 -13.10 -2.44
CA ILE A 78 9.08 -12.57 -1.07
C ILE A 78 9.40 -11.08 -1.17
N THR A 79 8.37 -10.26 -1.33
CA THR A 79 8.48 -8.80 -1.47
C THR A 79 7.75 -8.04 -0.38
N ASP A 80 6.95 -8.74 0.42
CA ASP A 80 6.21 -8.17 1.54
C ASP A 80 7.13 -8.25 2.76
N ILE A 81 7.75 -7.12 3.09
CA ILE A 81 8.70 -6.96 4.19
C ILE A 81 8.08 -5.92 5.11
N ASP A 82 8.11 -6.17 6.43
CA ASP A 82 7.55 -5.23 7.40
C ASP A 82 8.37 -3.92 7.50
N SER A 83 7.79 -2.88 8.12
CA SER A 83 8.42 -1.56 8.23
C SER A 83 9.78 -1.62 8.94
N PHE A 84 9.94 -2.54 9.89
CA PHE A 84 11.17 -2.74 10.65
C PHE A 84 12.31 -3.26 9.76
N ASP A 85 12.08 -4.37 9.06
CA ASP A 85 13.05 -5.00 8.16
C ASP A 85 13.38 -4.10 6.96
N GLN A 86 12.39 -3.33 6.46
CA GLN A 86 12.64 -2.29 5.46
C GLN A 86 13.67 -1.27 5.95
N GLY A 87 13.56 -0.82 7.20
CA GLY A 87 14.54 0.03 7.86
C GLY A 87 15.92 -0.61 7.96
N VAL A 88 15.99 -1.90 8.32
CA VAL A 88 17.28 -2.63 8.36
C VAL A 88 17.94 -2.67 6.99
N ILE A 89 17.18 -3.00 5.94
CA ILE A 89 17.68 -3.03 4.55
C ILE A 89 18.23 -1.67 4.14
N LYS A 90 17.50 -0.58 4.45
CA LYS A 90 17.94 0.79 4.16
C LYS A 90 19.26 1.11 4.84
N ARG A 91 19.32 0.96 6.17
CA ARG A 91 20.55 1.25 6.93
C ARG A 91 21.73 0.43 6.43
N MET A 92 21.51 -0.83 6.08
CA MET A 92 22.56 -1.67 5.51
C MET A 92 23.11 -1.07 4.21
N ILE A 93 22.26 -0.56 3.31
CA ILE A 93 22.70 0.05 2.04
C ILE A 93 23.46 1.35 2.28
N HIS A 94 22.95 2.22 3.15
CA HIS A 94 23.57 3.50 3.48
C HIS A 94 24.92 3.31 4.17
N ASN A 95 24.97 2.42 5.16
CA ASN A 95 26.19 2.12 5.91
C ASN A 95 27.13 1.17 5.16
N PHE A 96 26.73 0.59 4.01
CA PHE A 96 27.58 -0.30 3.22
C PHE A 96 28.88 0.41 2.82
N HIS A 97 28.77 1.65 2.37
CA HIS A 97 29.90 2.48 1.94
C HIS A 97 30.80 2.90 3.11
N VAL A 98 30.22 3.10 4.29
CA VAL A 98 30.95 3.49 5.51
C VAL A 98 31.69 2.28 6.10
N THR A 99 31.02 1.12 6.14
CA THR A 99 31.51 -0.09 6.82
C THR A 99 32.47 -0.89 5.94
N GLU A 100 32.08 -1.15 4.69
CA GLU A 100 32.80 -2.04 3.78
C GLU A 100 33.74 -1.27 2.85
N LYS A 101 33.65 0.08 2.79
CA LYS A 101 34.37 0.95 1.84
C LYS A 101 34.24 0.53 0.37
N GLU A 102 33.20 -0.24 0.04
CA GLU A 102 32.93 -0.77 -1.28
C GLU A 102 31.48 -0.46 -1.69
N LEU A 103 31.17 -0.63 -2.97
CA LEU A 103 29.82 -0.43 -3.50
C LEU A 103 28.93 -1.66 -3.25
N PRO A 104 27.67 -1.48 -2.82
CA PRO A 104 26.75 -2.59 -2.57
C PRO A 104 26.35 -3.26 -3.89
N THR A 105 26.52 -4.59 -3.96
CA THR A 105 25.96 -5.43 -5.03
C THR A 105 24.80 -6.26 -4.49
N ILE A 106 23.86 -6.66 -5.35
CA ILE A 106 22.72 -7.49 -4.92
C ILE A 106 23.19 -8.77 -4.21
N GLY A 107 24.24 -9.42 -4.70
CA GLY A 107 24.74 -10.66 -4.08
C GLY A 107 25.45 -10.45 -2.74
N LYS A 108 26.07 -9.29 -2.51
CA LYS A 108 26.65 -8.94 -1.21
C LYS A 108 25.57 -8.56 -0.21
N LEU A 109 24.62 -7.70 -0.63
CA LEU A 109 23.47 -7.31 0.17
C LEU A 109 22.63 -8.52 0.58
N GLN A 110 22.37 -9.46 -0.35
CA GLN A 110 21.56 -10.63 -0.04
C GLN A 110 22.22 -11.51 1.05
N ARG A 111 23.53 -11.75 0.98
CA ARG A 111 24.26 -12.51 2.00
C ARG A 111 24.17 -11.85 3.36
N LYS A 112 24.46 -10.55 3.43
CA LYS A 112 24.43 -9.80 4.68
C LYS A 112 23.02 -9.72 5.27
N LEU A 113 21.97 -9.56 4.44
CA LEU A 113 20.58 -9.63 4.89
C LEU A 113 20.16 -11.02 5.37
N GLN A 114 20.77 -12.08 4.83
CA GLN A 114 20.52 -13.43 5.31
C GLN A 114 21.17 -13.69 6.68
N ASP A 115 22.29 -13.03 6.96
CA ASP A 115 22.97 -13.10 8.26
C ASP A 115 22.26 -12.24 9.31
N ASP A 116 21.88 -11.00 8.96
CA ASP A 116 21.34 -10.03 9.92
C ASP A 116 19.84 -10.22 10.24
N ILE A 117 19.02 -10.57 9.24
CA ILE A 117 17.55 -10.66 9.38
C ILE A 117 16.98 -11.98 8.85
N HIS A 118 17.83 -12.98 8.56
CA HIS A 118 17.41 -14.25 7.97
C HIS A 118 16.55 -14.11 6.71
N PHE A 119 16.86 -13.11 5.87
CA PHE A 119 16.12 -12.85 4.65
C PHE A 119 16.15 -14.06 3.70
N GLN A 120 14.99 -14.67 3.46
CA GLN A 120 14.85 -15.87 2.60
C GLN A 120 14.55 -15.55 1.14
N GLY A 121 14.49 -14.26 0.76
CA GLY A 121 14.17 -13.85 -0.60
C GLY A 121 15.32 -14.08 -1.58
N SER A 122 14.98 -14.37 -2.83
CA SER A 122 15.95 -14.46 -3.93
C SER A 122 16.50 -13.09 -4.33
N ALA A 123 17.62 -13.05 -5.06
CA ALA A 123 18.18 -11.82 -5.65
C ALA A 123 17.14 -11.01 -6.47
N ALA A 124 16.23 -11.69 -7.17
CA ALA A 124 15.14 -11.04 -7.92
C ALA A 124 14.07 -10.43 -6.99
N SER A 125 13.82 -11.06 -5.84
CA SER A 125 12.92 -10.54 -4.81
C SER A 125 13.54 -9.31 -4.14
N LEU A 126 14.83 -9.37 -3.79
CA LEU A 126 15.58 -8.23 -3.25
C LEU A 126 15.58 -7.04 -4.22
N ARG A 127 15.78 -7.24 -5.53
CA ARG A 127 15.67 -6.15 -6.51
C ARG A 127 14.30 -5.46 -6.51
N ARG A 128 13.22 -6.21 -6.34
CA ARG A 128 11.86 -5.65 -6.26
C ARG A 128 11.67 -4.85 -4.97
N VAL A 129 12.14 -5.39 -3.86
CA VAL A 129 12.14 -4.72 -2.55
C VAL A 129 12.89 -3.40 -2.63
N LEU A 130 14.11 -3.38 -3.16
CA LEU A 130 14.92 -2.18 -3.31
C LEU A 130 14.22 -1.12 -4.17
N LYS A 131 13.58 -1.54 -5.27
CA LYS A 131 12.79 -0.63 -6.12
C LYS A 131 11.61 -0.04 -5.34
N ASN A 132 10.90 -0.85 -4.56
CA ASN A 132 9.78 -0.41 -3.73
C ASN A 132 10.23 0.54 -2.60
N LEU A 133 11.43 0.37 -2.08
CA LEU A 133 12.05 1.24 -1.06
C LEU A 133 12.61 2.55 -1.62
N GLY A 134 12.50 2.76 -2.94
CA GLY A 134 12.94 3.99 -3.57
C GLY A 134 14.38 3.98 -4.10
N PHE A 135 15.08 2.85 -4.10
CA PHE A 135 16.43 2.75 -4.67
C PHE A 135 16.43 2.47 -6.17
N LYS A 136 17.40 3.05 -6.89
CA LYS A 136 17.62 2.84 -8.32
C LYS A 136 19.11 2.62 -8.60
N TRP A 137 19.37 1.87 -9.67
CA TRP A 137 20.73 1.70 -10.19
C TRP A 137 21.06 2.87 -11.12
N LYS A 138 22.07 3.66 -10.77
CA LYS A 138 22.59 4.74 -11.60
C LYS A 138 23.89 4.29 -12.26
N LYS A 139 24.02 4.47 -13.58
CA LYS A 139 25.32 4.29 -14.26
C LYS A 139 26.25 5.44 -13.86
N THR A 140 27.49 5.11 -13.56
CA THR A 140 28.60 6.07 -13.47
C THR A 140 29.26 6.24 -14.82
N GLU A 141 30.11 7.25 -14.95
CA GLU A 141 30.93 7.51 -16.15
C GLU A 141 31.79 6.29 -16.52
N THR A 142 32.30 5.56 -15.51
CA THR A 142 33.07 4.33 -15.70
C THR A 142 32.22 3.10 -16.07
N ASN A 143 31.00 3.27 -16.60
CA ASN A 143 30.01 2.21 -16.92
C ASN A 143 29.61 1.27 -15.75
N ARG A 144 30.01 1.58 -14.51
CA ARG A 144 29.61 0.82 -13.31
C ARG A 144 28.23 1.28 -12.86
N LYS A 145 27.43 0.41 -12.24
CA LYS A 145 26.13 0.78 -11.68
C LYS A 145 26.21 0.86 -10.17
N ILE A 146 25.82 1.99 -9.60
CA ILE A 146 25.73 2.21 -8.15
C ILE A 146 24.26 2.20 -7.74
N LEU A 147 23.96 1.54 -6.62
CA LEU A 147 22.64 1.60 -6.00
C LEU A 147 22.53 2.90 -5.19
N ILE A 148 21.67 3.81 -5.62
CA ILE A 148 21.47 5.10 -4.97
C ILE A 148 19.99 5.28 -4.68
N GLU A 149 19.68 5.87 -3.53
CA GLU A 149 18.34 6.36 -3.22
C GLU A 149 17.92 7.41 -4.27
N GLN A 150 16.65 7.41 -4.68
CA GLN A 150 16.17 8.41 -5.63
C GLN A 150 16.42 9.83 -5.11
N SER A 151 16.95 10.71 -5.97
CA SER A 151 17.36 12.06 -5.59
C SER A 151 16.26 12.84 -4.86
N GLN A 152 14.99 12.70 -5.29
CA GLN A 152 13.86 13.36 -4.63
C GLN A 152 13.59 12.81 -3.21
N ILE A 153 13.65 11.49 -3.02
CA ILE A 153 13.46 10.84 -1.71
C ILE A 153 14.60 11.23 -0.78
N ARG A 154 15.84 11.18 -1.29
CA ARG A 154 17.04 11.62 -0.58
C ARG A 154 16.94 13.08 -0.16
N PHE A 155 16.50 13.97 -1.06
CA PHE A 155 16.30 15.38 -0.75
C PHE A 155 15.27 15.58 0.37
N GLN A 156 14.11 14.91 0.29
CA GLN A 156 13.09 14.97 1.34
C GLN A 156 13.61 14.47 2.70
N ARG A 157 14.41 13.40 2.71
CA ARG A 157 15.07 12.92 3.92
C ARG A 157 16.06 13.93 4.47
N ILE A 158 16.90 14.54 3.64
CA ILE A 158 17.84 15.59 4.08
C ILE A 158 17.09 16.80 4.66
N GLU A 159 16.00 17.24 4.02
CA GLU A 159 15.17 18.31 4.54
C GLU A 159 14.55 17.97 5.89
N TYR A 160 14.03 16.75 6.05
CA TYR A 160 13.53 16.25 7.32
C TYR A 160 14.62 16.27 8.40
N LEU A 161 15.80 15.71 8.13
CA LEU A 161 16.92 15.66 9.07
C LEU A 161 17.39 17.06 9.50
N ARG A 162 17.40 18.02 8.57
CA ARG A 162 17.70 19.43 8.89
C ARG A 162 16.64 20.05 9.80
N LYS A 163 15.35 19.82 9.51
CA LYS A 163 14.24 20.36 10.30
C LYS A 163 14.21 19.78 11.71
N ILE A 164 14.30 18.45 11.85
CA ILE A 164 14.28 17.82 13.17
C ILE A 164 15.48 18.23 14.01
N LYS A 165 16.67 18.36 13.40
CA LYS A 165 17.86 18.90 14.08
C LYS A 165 17.62 20.32 14.61
N LYS A 166 17.10 21.21 13.77
CA LYS A 166 16.74 22.59 14.16
C LYS A 166 15.76 22.61 15.33
N TYR A 167 14.71 21.80 15.29
CA TYR A 167 13.73 21.76 16.38
C TYR A 167 14.32 21.25 17.70
N ARG A 168 15.29 20.33 17.65
CA ARG A 168 16.02 19.89 18.84
C ARG A 168 16.97 20.95 19.38
N GLU A 169 17.62 21.72 18.51
CA GLU A 169 18.43 22.88 18.91
C GLU A 169 17.58 23.97 19.58
N GLU A 170 16.33 24.14 19.12
CA GLU A 170 15.32 25.01 19.75
C GLU A 170 14.70 24.40 21.02
N VAL A 171 15.15 23.22 21.46
CA VAL A 171 14.66 22.50 22.65
C VAL A 171 13.15 22.25 22.60
N ARG A 172 12.61 22.01 21.40
CA ARG A 172 11.20 21.72 21.20
C ARG A 172 10.92 20.23 21.41
N PRO A 173 9.87 19.85 22.17
CA PRO A 173 9.48 18.46 22.32
C PRO A 173 9.05 17.86 20.98
N ILE A 174 9.71 16.79 20.54
CA ILE A 174 9.31 16.04 19.35
C ILE A 174 8.37 14.91 19.79
N ILE A 175 7.18 14.87 19.17
CA ILE A 175 6.12 13.92 19.48
C ILE A 175 5.88 13.06 18.24
N TYR A 176 6.21 11.79 18.35
CA TYR A 176 6.08 10.79 17.31
C TYR A 176 4.69 10.16 17.37
N THR A 177 3.98 10.13 16.24
CA THR A 177 2.64 9.56 16.13
C THR A 177 2.57 8.57 14.97
N ASP A 178 1.70 7.58 15.09
CA ASP A 178 1.42 6.61 14.02
C ASP A 178 0.20 5.76 14.37
N GLU A 179 -0.36 5.09 13.35
CA GLU A 179 -1.40 4.08 13.50
C GLU A 179 -0.92 2.68 13.14
N SER A 180 -1.45 1.70 13.86
CA SER A 180 -1.28 0.31 13.50
C SER A 180 -2.57 -0.49 13.68
N TYR A 181 -2.52 -1.76 13.31
CA TYR A 181 -3.61 -2.68 13.58
C TYR A 181 -3.11 -4.02 14.13
N VAL A 182 -3.96 -4.65 14.93
CA VAL A 182 -3.78 -6.01 15.45
C VAL A 182 -5.01 -6.83 15.08
N ASP A 183 -4.81 -7.95 14.40
CA ASP A 183 -5.90 -8.88 14.10
C ASP A 183 -6.28 -9.69 15.36
N SER A 184 -7.55 -10.04 15.54
CA SER A 184 -7.96 -10.82 16.73
C SER A 184 -7.34 -12.22 16.80
N SER A 185 -6.94 -12.76 15.64
CA SER A 185 -6.21 -14.02 15.50
C SER A 185 -4.69 -13.88 15.59
N HIS A 186 -4.17 -12.69 15.93
CA HIS A 186 -2.74 -12.41 16.06
C HIS A 186 -2.16 -13.19 17.25
N ALA A 187 -1.41 -14.25 16.97
CA ALA A 187 -0.79 -15.14 17.95
C ALA A 187 0.58 -15.62 17.44
N SER A 188 1.43 -16.16 18.32
CA SER A 188 2.71 -16.76 17.92
C SER A 188 2.50 -17.93 16.94
N HIS A 189 3.37 -18.03 15.93
CA HIS A 189 3.35 -19.13 14.96
C HIS A 189 3.93 -20.45 15.51
N HIS A 190 4.76 -20.35 16.55
CA HIS A 190 5.46 -21.49 17.13
C HIS A 190 4.94 -21.75 18.54
N ALA A 191 4.55 -23.00 18.80
CA ALA A 191 4.18 -23.49 20.10
C ALA A 191 4.80 -24.88 20.29
N TRP A 192 5.38 -25.11 21.47
CA TRP A 192 5.86 -26.44 21.85
C TRP A 192 4.67 -27.36 22.07
N THR A 193 4.74 -28.58 21.50
CA THR A 193 3.71 -29.61 21.68
C THR A 193 4.35 -30.87 22.22
N ASP A 194 3.62 -31.60 23.06
CA ASP A 194 4.00 -32.90 23.61
C ASP A 194 3.73 -34.06 22.63
N GLY A 195 3.51 -33.77 21.35
CA GLY A 195 3.09 -34.73 20.33
C GLY A 195 1.58 -35.01 20.30
N SER A 196 0.79 -34.47 21.25
CA SER A 196 -0.66 -34.49 21.16
C SER A 196 -1.16 -33.38 20.22
N THR A 197 -2.18 -33.67 19.40
CA THR A 197 -2.81 -32.67 18.52
C THR A 197 -3.72 -31.68 19.27
N LYS A 198 -3.60 -31.62 20.61
CA LYS A 198 -4.36 -30.77 21.55
C LYS A 198 -3.69 -29.41 21.83
N GLY A 199 -2.75 -28.97 20.99
CA GLY A 199 -2.19 -27.62 21.06
C GLY A 199 -3.18 -26.52 20.66
N ILE A 200 -2.92 -25.28 21.08
CA ILE A 200 -3.69 -24.09 20.68
C ILE A 200 -3.56 -23.92 19.16
N LYS A 201 -4.65 -24.18 18.44
CA LYS A 201 -4.71 -24.00 16.98
C LYS A 201 -5.16 -22.58 16.68
N LYS A 202 -4.37 -21.85 15.89
CA LYS A 202 -4.80 -20.56 15.37
C LYS A 202 -6.11 -20.73 14.59
N PRO A 203 -7.10 -19.84 14.75
CA PRO A 203 -8.31 -19.88 13.95
C PRO A 203 -7.99 -19.69 12.45
N VAL A 204 -8.72 -20.42 11.60
CA VAL A 204 -8.47 -20.50 10.15
C VAL A 204 -8.91 -19.22 9.41
N SER A 205 -9.89 -18.49 9.96
CA SER A 205 -10.35 -17.21 9.42
C SER A 205 -9.55 -16.03 9.98
N LYS A 206 -9.32 -15.01 9.13
CA LYS A 206 -8.81 -13.72 9.61
C LYS A 206 -9.85 -13.09 10.53
N GLY A 207 -9.42 -12.73 11.73
CA GLY A 207 -10.27 -12.14 12.76
C GLY A 207 -10.64 -10.68 12.50
N SER A 208 -11.41 -10.08 13.41
CA SER A 208 -11.66 -8.64 13.39
C SER A 208 -10.37 -7.86 13.66
N ARG A 209 -10.24 -6.68 13.07
CA ARG A 209 -9.09 -5.78 13.27
C ARG A 209 -9.36 -4.82 14.42
N LEU A 210 -8.38 -4.69 15.31
CA LEU A 210 -8.30 -3.63 16.29
C LEU A 210 -7.32 -2.58 15.76
N VAL A 211 -7.81 -1.35 15.51
CA VAL A 211 -6.97 -0.21 15.18
C VAL A 211 -6.40 0.35 16.47
N ILE A 212 -5.11 0.69 16.45
CA ILE A 212 -4.39 1.30 17.56
C ILE A 212 -3.67 2.55 17.08
N VAL A 213 -3.80 3.63 17.85
CA VAL A 213 -3.16 4.92 17.58
C VAL A 213 -2.58 5.45 18.87
N HIS A 214 -1.35 5.93 18.81
CA HIS A 214 -0.73 6.52 19.97
C HIS A 214 0.34 7.56 19.58
N ALA A 215 0.90 8.19 20.60
CA ALA A 215 1.88 9.24 20.48
C ALA A 215 2.89 9.14 21.62
N GLY A 216 4.16 9.43 21.36
CA GLY A 216 5.20 9.48 22.38
C GLY A 216 6.32 10.44 22.04
N GLY A 217 6.96 11.01 23.05
CA GLY A 217 8.13 11.88 22.92
C GLY A 217 9.24 11.47 23.87
N ASP A 218 10.30 12.25 23.99
CA ASP A 218 11.45 11.89 24.85
C ASP A 218 11.07 11.61 26.34
N ALA A 219 9.94 12.16 26.81
CA ALA A 219 9.41 11.93 28.16
C ALA A 219 8.63 10.59 28.32
N GLY A 220 8.44 9.83 27.25
CA GLY A 220 7.57 8.65 27.22
C GLY A 220 6.33 8.86 26.35
N PHE A 221 5.40 7.91 26.44
CA PHE A 221 4.10 8.02 25.78
C PHE A 221 3.29 9.20 26.32
N VAL A 222 2.56 9.88 25.43
CA VAL A 222 1.69 10.99 25.79
C VAL A 222 0.51 10.45 26.59
N PRO A 223 0.28 10.93 27.83
CA PRO A 223 -0.84 10.45 28.66
C PRO A 223 -2.18 10.63 27.94
N ASN A 224 -3.09 9.66 28.11
CA ASN A 224 -4.45 9.68 27.53
C ASN A 224 -4.53 9.79 26.00
N ALA A 225 -3.41 9.61 25.28
CA ALA A 225 -3.39 9.66 23.81
C ALA A 225 -3.52 8.27 23.16
N LEU A 226 -3.56 7.18 23.93
CA LEU A 226 -3.73 5.83 23.39
C LEU A 226 -5.19 5.60 23.03
N LEU A 227 -5.46 5.47 21.74
CA LEU A 227 -6.77 5.13 21.21
C LEU A 227 -6.73 3.70 20.66
N THR A 228 -7.69 2.87 21.09
CA THR A 228 -7.94 1.56 20.48
C THR A 228 -9.41 1.43 20.13
N PHE A 229 -9.72 0.97 18.91
CA PHE A 229 -11.11 0.74 18.49
C PHE A 229 -11.20 -0.38 17.46
N LYS A 230 -12.36 -1.04 17.42
CA LYS A 230 -12.62 -2.11 16.47
C LYS A 230 -12.91 -1.53 15.09
N ALA A 231 -12.20 -2.01 14.07
CA ALA A 231 -12.43 -1.60 12.70
C ALA A 231 -13.75 -2.17 12.15
N GLY A 232 -14.52 -1.35 11.44
CA GLY A 232 -15.73 -1.76 10.72
C GLY A 232 -16.98 -1.94 11.59
N THR A 233 -16.99 -1.43 12.82
CA THR A 233 -18.21 -1.36 13.65
C THR A 233 -18.98 -0.06 13.39
N LYS A 234 -20.29 -0.19 13.12
CA LYS A 234 -21.22 0.95 13.01
C LYS A 234 -21.69 1.51 14.37
N SER A 235 -21.17 0.98 15.47
CA SER A 235 -21.55 1.32 16.85
C SER A 235 -20.34 1.83 17.63
N GLY A 236 -20.45 3.04 18.21
CA GLY A 236 -19.39 3.72 18.97
C GLY A 236 -18.91 5.02 18.30
N ASP A 237 -18.11 5.82 19.00
CA ASP A 237 -17.67 7.14 18.52
C ASP A 237 -16.64 7.09 17.38
N TYR A 238 -16.14 5.92 17.03
CA TYR A 238 -15.23 5.69 15.91
C TYR A 238 -15.84 4.63 14.97
N HIS A 239 -16.23 5.08 13.78
CA HIS A 239 -16.80 4.25 12.72
C HIS A 239 -15.70 3.87 11.70
N ASP A 240 -15.73 2.63 11.18
CA ASP A 240 -14.85 2.12 10.13
C ASP A 240 -13.34 2.00 10.49
N ASN A 241 -12.43 2.07 9.51
CA ASN A 241 -10.97 2.13 9.72
C ASN A 241 -10.54 3.57 10.06
N MET A 242 -9.24 3.81 10.30
CA MET A 242 -8.73 5.18 10.44
C MET A 242 -9.01 6.01 9.16
N ASN A 243 -9.51 7.23 9.34
CA ASN A 243 -9.86 8.18 8.28
C ASN A 243 -9.60 9.62 8.76
N SER A 244 -9.74 10.63 7.88
CA SER A 244 -9.43 12.02 8.23
C SER A 244 -10.25 12.57 9.41
N GLU A 245 -11.53 12.18 9.52
CA GLU A 245 -12.42 12.68 10.57
C GLU A 245 -12.10 12.04 11.93
N ASN A 246 -11.88 10.73 11.95
CA ASN A 246 -11.47 9.99 13.14
C ASN A 246 -10.10 10.47 13.64
N TYR A 247 -9.16 10.74 12.73
CA TYR A 247 -7.85 11.27 13.09
C TYR A 247 -7.95 12.69 13.65
N GLU A 248 -8.70 13.58 13.01
CA GLU A 248 -8.96 14.93 13.52
C GLU A 248 -9.62 14.89 14.90
N ARG A 249 -10.61 14.00 15.11
CA ARG A 249 -11.24 13.79 16.42
C ARG A 249 -10.18 13.40 17.45
N TRP A 250 -9.35 12.39 17.18
CA TRP A 250 -8.28 11.96 18.08
C TRP A 250 -7.28 13.09 18.39
N LEU A 251 -6.88 13.87 17.38
CA LEU A 251 -6.01 15.03 17.60
C LEU A 251 -6.61 16.02 18.59
N ARG A 252 -7.87 16.41 18.38
CA ARG A 252 -8.54 17.44 19.19
C ARG A 252 -8.89 16.97 20.60
N THR A 253 -9.32 15.72 20.76
CA THR A 253 -9.86 15.24 22.04
C THR A 253 -8.83 14.53 22.91
N GLN A 254 -7.81 13.92 22.32
CA GLN A 254 -6.84 13.08 23.04
C GLN A 254 -5.42 13.59 22.91
N LEU A 255 -4.94 13.91 21.70
CA LEU A 255 -3.54 14.31 21.54
C LEU A 255 -3.27 15.73 22.07
N ILE A 256 -3.85 16.75 21.41
CA ILE A 256 -3.57 18.18 21.68
C ILE A 256 -3.74 18.56 23.15
N PRO A 257 -4.81 18.14 23.86
CA PRO A 257 -4.98 18.51 25.27
C PRO A 257 -3.88 17.97 26.19
N ASN A 258 -3.18 16.90 25.77
CA ASN A 258 -2.12 16.25 26.55
C ASN A 258 -0.72 16.53 25.98
N LEU A 259 -0.59 17.37 24.95
CA LEU A 259 0.71 17.73 24.38
C LEU A 259 1.46 18.73 25.27
N PRO A 260 2.80 18.58 25.39
CA PRO A 260 3.63 19.65 25.91
C PRO A 260 3.51 20.91 25.04
N PRO A 261 3.61 22.13 25.61
CA PRO A 261 3.52 23.36 24.85
C PRO A 261 4.64 23.45 23.80
N ASN A 262 4.36 24.12 22.67
CA ASN A 262 5.30 24.33 21.58
C ASN A 262 5.92 23.03 20.98
N SER A 263 5.24 21.89 21.14
CA SER A 263 5.67 20.61 20.56
C SER A 263 5.71 20.62 19.02
N VAL A 264 6.53 19.72 18.46
CA VAL A 264 6.53 19.35 17.05
C VAL A 264 5.95 17.95 16.93
N VAL A 265 4.85 17.81 16.22
CA VAL A 265 4.19 16.52 15.98
C VAL A 265 4.69 15.95 14.66
N GLU A 266 5.31 14.78 14.73
CA GLU A 266 5.72 14.01 13.57
C GLU A 266 4.57 13.12 13.09
N VAL A 267 4.23 13.23 11.81
CA VAL A 267 3.17 12.48 11.14
C VAL A 267 3.70 11.85 9.86
N ASP A 268 3.11 10.72 9.45
CA ASP A 268 3.46 10.08 8.19
C ASP A 268 2.82 10.80 6.97
N ASN A 269 2.93 10.21 5.78
CA ASN A 269 2.36 10.78 4.56
C ASN A 269 1.04 10.12 4.12
N ALA A 270 0.29 9.47 5.01
CA ALA A 270 -0.99 8.88 4.61
C ALA A 270 -1.93 9.96 4.03
N SER A 271 -2.74 9.56 3.06
CA SER A 271 -3.60 10.49 2.31
C SER A 271 -4.57 11.24 3.23
N TYR A 272 -5.04 10.58 4.30
CA TYR A 272 -5.96 11.19 5.25
C TYR A 272 -5.29 12.23 6.17
N HIS A 273 -3.97 12.17 6.39
CA HIS A 273 -3.25 13.25 7.08
C HIS A 273 -3.00 14.46 6.17
N ASN A 274 -2.93 14.23 4.87
CA ASN A 274 -2.63 15.24 3.86
C ASN A 274 -3.89 15.77 3.16
N LYS A 275 -5.04 15.73 3.85
CA LYS A 275 -6.28 16.36 3.37
C LYS A 275 -6.08 17.88 3.29
N GLN A 276 -6.10 18.40 2.07
CA GLN A 276 -5.91 19.84 1.82
C GLN A 276 -7.16 20.61 2.24
N LEU A 277 -6.94 21.76 2.91
CA LEU A 277 -8.00 22.70 3.28
C LEU A 277 -8.53 23.46 2.06
N ASP A 278 -7.60 23.85 1.20
CA ASP A 278 -7.88 24.68 0.03
C ASP A 278 -7.21 24.04 -1.19
N THR A 279 -7.97 23.19 -1.87
CA THR A 279 -7.50 22.44 -3.02
C THR A 279 -7.31 23.35 -4.21
N ALA A 280 -6.11 23.35 -4.79
CA ALA A 280 -5.87 24.05 -6.04
C ALA A 280 -6.74 23.46 -7.18
N PRO A 281 -7.20 24.29 -8.13
CA PRO A 281 -7.94 23.82 -9.30
C PRO A 281 -7.16 22.78 -10.11
N THR A 282 -7.87 21.82 -10.70
CA THR A 282 -7.31 20.76 -11.55
C THR A 282 -7.46 21.10 -13.03
N SER A 283 -6.88 20.29 -13.92
CA SER A 283 -7.08 20.42 -15.38
C SER A 283 -8.56 20.37 -15.78
N ASN A 284 -9.41 19.75 -14.96
CA ASN A 284 -10.84 19.62 -15.20
C ASN A 284 -11.64 20.83 -14.69
N SER A 285 -11.10 21.64 -13.78
CA SER A 285 -11.76 22.83 -13.23
C SER A 285 -12.11 23.87 -14.31
N LYS A 286 -13.11 24.72 -14.04
CA LYS A 286 -13.52 25.77 -15.00
C LYS A 286 -12.46 26.87 -15.03
N LYS A 287 -12.34 27.56 -16.18
CA LYS A 287 -11.45 28.72 -16.32
C LYS A 287 -11.75 29.79 -15.25
N ALA A 288 -13.04 30.05 -14.98
CA ALA A 288 -13.46 30.99 -13.94
C ALA A 288 -12.96 30.60 -12.53
N ASP A 289 -12.97 29.31 -12.18
CA ASP A 289 -12.49 28.82 -10.90
C ASP A 289 -10.97 29.00 -10.77
N MET A 290 -10.23 28.74 -11.86
CA MET A 290 -8.78 28.98 -11.93
C MET A 290 -8.43 30.46 -11.73
N GLN A 291 -9.15 31.36 -12.40
CA GLN A 291 -8.97 32.80 -12.26
C GLN A 291 -9.34 33.28 -10.85
N THR A 292 -10.42 32.75 -10.28
CA THR A 292 -10.83 33.05 -8.90
C THR A 292 -9.76 32.62 -7.90
N TRP A 293 -9.18 31.43 -8.09
CA TRP A 293 -8.09 30.95 -7.25
C TRP A 293 -6.85 31.85 -7.34
N PHE A 294 -6.45 32.29 -8.54
CA PHE A 294 -5.35 33.24 -8.69
C PHE A 294 -5.62 34.57 -7.99
N ARG A 295 -6.84 35.12 -8.13
CA ARG A 295 -7.27 36.34 -7.42
C ARG A 295 -7.20 36.16 -5.89
N GLN A 296 -7.68 35.03 -5.37
CA GLN A 296 -7.64 34.70 -3.94
C GLN A 296 -6.21 34.55 -3.40
N LYS A 297 -5.28 34.03 -4.21
CA LYS A 297 -3.87 33.82 -3.82
C LYS A 297 -2.97 35.02 -4.12
N GLY A 298 -3.49 36.07 -4.77
CA GLY A 298 -2.71 37.25 -5.17
C GLY A 298 -1.65 36.92 -6.23
N ILE A 299 -1.93 35.98 -7.12
CA ILE A 299 -1.02 35.61 -8.21
C ILE A 299 -1.43 36.39 -9.46
N GLU A 300 -0.47 37.07 -10.09
CA GLU A 300 -0.70 37.77 -11.35
C GLU A 300 -0.96 36.78 -12.49
N PHE A 301 -1.99 37.04 -13.28
CA PHE A 301 -2.33 36.30 -14.50
C PHE A 301 -3.01 37.23 -15.50
N GLU A 302 -2.96 36.88 -16.78
CA GLU A 302 -3.62 37.64 -17.84
C GLU A 302 -5.01 37.06 -18.11
N GLU A 303 -6.05 37.91 -18.20
CA GLU A 303 -7.44 37.43 -18.36
C GLU A 303 -7.71 36.70 -19.69
N THR A 304 -6.90 37.01 -20.70
CA THR A 304 -6.90 36.39 -22.03
C THR A 304 -6.37 34.96 -22.02
N MET A 305 -5.55 34.57 -21.04
CA MET A 305 -4.91 33.25 -20.97
C MET A 305 -5.92 32.12 -21.12
N LEU A 306 -5.55 31.11 -21.91
CA LEU A 306 -6.36 29.93 -22.13
C LEU A 306 -6.27 28.98 -20.92
N LYS A 307 -7.26 28.09 -20.80
CA LYS A 307 -7.33 27.13 -19.70
C LYS A 307 -6.04 26.30 -19.50
N PRO A 308 -5.35 25.81 -20.56
CA PRO A 308 -4.08 25.09 -20.40
C PRO A 308 -2.94 25.97 -19.85
N GLU A 309 -2.89 27.25 -20.23
CA GLU A 309 -1.88 28.21 -19.76
C GLU A 309 -2.07 28.52 -18.28
N LEU A 310 -3.33 28.80 -17.89
CA LEU A 310 -3.71 28.97 -16.49
C LEU A 310 -3.35 27.72 -15.67
N TYR A 311 -3.67 26.52 -16.16
CA TYR A 311 -3.33 25.29 -15.46
C TYR A 311 -1.82 25.05 -15.34
N ASN A 312 -1.03 25.38 -16.38
CA ASN A 312 0.43 25.31 -16.32
C ASN A 312 1.01 26.27 -15.27
N LEU A 313 0.43 27.47 -15.13
CA LEU A 313 0.80 28.41 -14.09
C LEU A 313 0.45 27.86 -12.70
N ILE A 314 -0.76 27.31 -12.52
CA ILE A 314 -1.17 26.61 -11.29
C ILE A 314 -0.18 25.49 -10.96
N LYS A 315 0.21 24.65 -11.93
CA LYS A 315 1.14 23.54 -11.70
C LYS A 315 2.50 24.00 -11.15
N LYS A 316 2.98 25.18 -11.53
CA LYS A 316 4.24 25.76 -11.06
C LYS A 316 4.14 26.36 -9.64
N CYS A 317 2.97 26.83 -9.23
CA CYS A 317 2.82 27.56 -7.96
C CYS A 317 2.03 26.79 -6.89
N LYS A 318 1.21 25.80 -7.26
CA LYS A 318 0.29 25.09 -6.35
C LYS A 318 0.97 24.56 -5.10
N ASP A 319 2.20 24.06 -5.22
CA ASP A 319 2.94 23.46 -4.11
C ASP A 319 3.24 24.46 -3.00
N LYS A 320 3.38 25.75 -3.33
CA LYS A 320 3.62 26.84 -2.35
C LYS A 320 2.39 27.17 -1.51
N PHE A 321 1.19 26.90 -2.02
CA PHE A 321 -0.07 27.25 -1.39
C PHE A 321 -0.77 26.06 -0.73
N LYS A 322 -0.16 24.88 -0.75
CA LYS A 322 -0.68 23.68 -0.08
C LYS A 322 -0.79 23.95 1.41
N LYS A 323 -2.02 23.88 1.93
CA LYS A 323 -2.33 23.90 3.36
C LYS A 323 -3.11 22.65 3.71
N PHE A 324 -2.67 21.95 4.74
CA PHE A 324 -3.29 20.73 5.21
C PHE A 324 -4.14 21.00 6.46
N ASN A 325 -5.26 20.29 6.60
CA ASN A 325 -6.19 20.48 7.71
C ASN A 325 -5.50 20.31 9.07
N ILE A 326 -4.79 19.20 9.24
CA ILE A 326 -4.08 18.87 10.49
C ILE A 326 -3.01 19.92 10.84
N ASP A 327 -2.40 20.56 9.84
CA ASP A 327 -1.44 21.64 10.09
C ASP A 327 -2.12 22.85 10.67
N ALA A 328 -3.27 23.25 10.15
CA ALA A 328 -4.02 24.36 10.71
C ALA A 328 -4.39 24.06 12.16
N ILE A 329 -4.94 22.87 12.42
CA ILE A 329 -5.36 22.44 13.76
C ILE A 329 -4.20 22.47 14.77
N LEU A 330 -3.04 21.92 14.39
CA LEU A 330 -1.88 21.89 15.28
C LEU A 330 -1.25 23.27 15.44
N ASN A 331 -1.16 24.08 14.37
CA ASN A 331 -0.61 25.43 14.44
C ASN A 331 -1.52 26.38 15.26
N GLU A 332 -2.84 26.26 15.15
CA GLU A 332 -3.81 26.99 15.98
C GLU A 332 -3.63 26.68 17.48
N ALA A 333 -3.25 25.45 17.81
CA ALA A 333 -2.90 25.03 19.17
C ALA A 333 -1.45 25.36 19.58
N GLY A 334 -0.66 26.04 18.71
CA GLY A 334 0.72 26.42 18.99
C GLY A 334 1.75 25.29 18.80
N HIS A 335 1.42 24.25 18.02
CA HIS A 335 2.29 23.14 17.69
C HIS A 335 2.70 23.16 16.21
N SER A 336 3.89 22.66 15.89
CA SER A 336 4.33 22.52 14.50
C SER A 336 4.20 21.09 14.01
N VAL A 337 4.10 20.90 12.69
CA VAL A 337 4.00 19.58 12.08
C VAL A 337 5.26 19.25 11.29
N LEU A 338 5.77 18.04 11.46
CA LEU A 338 6.90 17.49 10.69
C LEU A 338 6.41 16.23 9.96
N ARG A 339 6.53 16.18 8.64
CA ARG A 339 6.22 14.94 7.89
C ARG A 339 7.44 14.05 7.85
N LEU A 340 7.25 12.78 8.14
CA LEU A 340 8.25 11.73 7.91
C LEU A 340 8.61 11.66 6.42
N PRO A 341 9.87 11.45 6.03
CA PRO A 341 10.21 11.32 4.61
C PRO A 341 9.69 9.98 4.06
N PRO A 342 9.26 9.91 2.78
CA PRO A 342 8.69 8.69 2.22
C PRO A 342 9.63 7.49 2.35
N TYR A 343 9.06 6.34 2.70
CA TYR A 343 9.78 5.07 2.89
C TYR A 343 10.77 5.04 4.06
N HIS A 344 10.76 5.97 5.01
CA HIS A 344 11.65 5.96 6.18
C HIS A 344 10.91 5.74 7.51
N PRO A 345 10.21 4.60 7.69
CA PRO A 345 9.57 4.28 8.98
C PRO A 345 10.60 4.10 10.10
N ASP A 346 11.88 3.88 9.77
CA ASP A 346 12.96 3.74 10.74
C ASP A 346 13.41 5.05 11.39
N LEU A 347 12.91 6.19 10.89
CA LEU A 347 13.04 7.50 11.52
C LEU A 347 11.91 7.78 12.53
N ASN A 348 10.93 6.87 12.67
CA ASN A 348 9.85 6.99 13.62
C ASN A 348 9.95 5.88 14.69
N PRO A 349 10.23 6.19 15.98
CA PRO A 349 10.43 5.19 17.03
C PRO A 349 9.17 4.40 17.35
N ILE A 350 7.98 4.94 17.06
CA ILE A 350 6.72 4.26 17.37
C ILE A 350 6.52 2.99 16.54
N GLU A 351 7.08 2.92 15.34
CA GLU A 351 7.07 1.74 14.47
C GLU A 351 7.78 0.56 15.16
N MET A 352 8.88 0.85 15.85
CA MET A 352 9.59 -0.14 16.66
C MET A 352 8.78 -0.55 17.89
N ALA A 353 8.09 0.41 18.52
CA ALA A 353 7.19 0.12 19.64
C ALA A 353 6.02 -0.78 19.21
N TRP A 354 5.47 -0.59 18.00
CA TRP A 354 4.44 -1.47 17.45
C TRP A 354 4.92 -2.90 17.28
N SER A 355 6.14 -3.10 16.80
CA SER A 355 6.72 -4.45 16.71
C SER A 355 6.78 -5.14 18.08
N GLN A 356 7.22 -4.41 19.12
CA GLN A 356 7.27 -4.95 20.49
C GLN A 356 5.88 -5.22 21.08
N ILE A 357 4.92 -4.31 20.88
CA ILE A 357 3.55 -4.44 21.36
C ILE A 357 2.85 -5.63 20.68
N LYS A 358 2.96 -5.75 19.36
CA LYS A 358 2.40 -6.87 18.60
C LYS A 358 3.01 -8.20 19.02
N SER A 359 4.33 -8.25 19.20
CA SER A 359 5.02 -9.45 19.70
C SER A 359 4.52 -9.85 21.09
N TYR A 360 4.33 -8.90 21.99
CA TYR A 360 3.78 -9.15 23.32
C TYR A 360 2.35 -9.71 23.27
N VAL A 361 1.49 -9.08 22.46
CA VAL A 361 0.13 -9.56 22.23
C VAL A 361 0.15 -10.96 21.63
N ALA A 362 0.99 -11.23 20.64
CA ALA A 362 1.09 -12.53 19.97
C ALA A 362 1.46 -13.66 20.94
N CYS A 363 2.33 -13.39 21.92
CA CYS A 363 2.73 -14.37 22.93
C CYS A 363 1.63 -14.65 23.97
N LYS A 364 0.77 -13.67 24.27
CA LYS A 364 -0.26 -13.78 25.33
C LYS A 364 -1.70 -13.96 24.82
N ASN A 365 -1.93 -13.81 23.52
CA ASN A 365 -3.26 -13.95 22.92
C ASN A 365 -3.65 -15.42 22.74
N VAL A 366 -4.23 -15.99 23.79
CA VAL A 366 -4.73 -17.37 23.82
C VAL A 366 -6.26 -17.47 23.69
N THR A 367 -6.99 -16.40 23.99
CA THR A 367 -8.47 -16.38 24.01
C THR A 367 -9.10 -15.76 22.76
N TRP A 368 -8.30 -15.11 21.90
CA TRP A 368 -8.72 -14.46 20.65
C TRP A 368 -9.84 -13.42 20.82
N ASN A 369 -9.96 -12.86 22.02
CA ASN A 369 -10.95 -11.85 22.38
C ASN A 369 -10.35 -10.45 22.20
N LEU A 370 -11.06 -9.57 21.49
CA LEU A 370 -10.64 -8.18 21.27
C LEU A 370 -10.48 -7.40 22.58
N THR A 371 -11.36 -7.59 23.57
CA THR A 371 -11.24 -6.94 24.88
C THR A 371 -9.93 -7.32 25.56
N ARG A 372 -9.56 -8.62 25.50
CA ARG A 372 -8.30 -9.09 26.06
C ARG A 372 -7.09 -8.53 25.30
N ILE A 373 -7.19 -8.41 23.98
CA ILE A 373 -6.13 -7.79 23.17
C ILE A 373 -5.96 -6.32 23.54
N THR A 374 -7.05 -5.56 23.70
CA THR A 374 -7.01 -4.18 24.18
C THR A 374 -6.30 -4.09 25.54
N GLU A 375 -6.69 -4.92 26.51
CA GLU A 375 -6.01 -4.98 27.83
C GLU A 375 -4.51 -5.29 27.70
N LEU A 376 -4.12 -6.24 26.85
CA LEU A 376 -2.71 -6.60 26.63
C LEU A 376 -1.91 -5.45 26.01
N ILE A 377 -2.54 -4.65 25.15
CA ILE A 377 -1.92 -3.46 24.55
C ILE A 377 -1.70 -2.40 25.63
N HIS A 378 -2.73 -2.10 26.44
CA HIS A 378 -2.59 -1.19 27.58
C HIS A 378 -1.51 -1.68 28.57
N GLU A 379 -1.48 -2.97 28.87
CA GLU A 379 -0.48 -3.61 29.74
C GLU A 379 0.94 -3.38 29.18
N LYS A 380 1.20 -3.67 27.90
CA LYS A 380 2.53 -3.49 27.32
C LYS A 380 2.93 -2.02 27.17
N VAL A 381 2.01 -1.12 26.83
CA VAL A 381 2.29 0.33 26.77
C VAL A 381 2.72 0.84 28.14
N ASN A 382 2.01 0.43 29.20
CA ASN A 382 2.37 0.79 30.58
C ASN A 382 3.70 0.17 31.01
N LEU A 383 3.96 -1.10 30.65
CA LEU A 383 5.22 -1.79 30.97
C LEU A 383 6.43 -1.16 30.27
N MET A 384 6.24 -0.67 29.03
CA MET A 384 7.32 -0.03 28.27
C MET A 384 7.80 1.24 28.98
N GLY A 385 6.85 2.07 29.43
CA GLY A 385 7.13 3.28 30.19
C GLY A 385 8.12 4.22 29.48
N ALA A 386 8.68 5.18 30.22
CA ALA A 386 9.64 6.14 29.66
C ALA A 386 11.01 5.51 29.33
N THR A 387 11.41 4.46 30.04
CA THR A 387 12.76 3.89 29.90
C THR A 387 12.92 3.01 28.66
N GLU A 388 11.99 2.08 28.39
CA GLU A 388 12.08 1.25 27.17
C GLU A 388 11.78 2.10 25.94
N TRP A 389 10.82 3.03 26.03
CA TRP A 389 10.55 4.02 24.98
C TRP A 389 11.76 4.91 24.67
N GLY A 390 12.42 5.45 25.69
CA GLY A 390 13.59 6.31 25.52
C GLY A 390 14.76 5.62 24.79
N LYS A 391 14.90 4.29 24.94
CA LYS A 391 15.87 3.51 24.15
C LYS A 391 15.52 3.50 22.66
N LEU A 392 14.24 3.42 22.31
CA LEU A 392 13.77 3.51 20.92
C LEU A 392 14.05 4.89 20.33
N CYS A 393 13.74 5.96 21.06
CA CYS A 393 14.06 7.33 20.65
C CYS A 393 15.57 7.55 20.47
N THR A 394 16.40 6.99 21.37
CA THR A 394 17.86 7.06 21.26
C THR A 394 18.36 6.36 20.00
N LYS A 395 17.82 5.16 19.72
CA LYS A 395 18.16 4.43 18.49
C LYS A 395 17.79 5.21 17.23
N VAL A 396 16.65 5.89 17.20
CA VAL A 396 16.29 6.74 16.06
C VAL A 396 17.27 7.92 15.89
N LYS A 397 17.69 8.56 16.99
CA LYS A 397 18.72 9.62 16.95
C LYS A 397 20.05 9.11 16.39
N GLU A 398 20.43 7.86 16.69
CA GLU A 398 21.61 7.21 16.10
C GLU A 398 21.42 6.99 14.58
N ILE A 399 20.25 6.50 14.16
CA ILE A 399 19.90 6.28 12.75
C ILE A 399 19.97 7.59 11.95
N GLU A 400 19.44 8.68 12.51
CA GLU A 400 19.53 10.01 11.90
C GLU A 400 20.99 10.46 11.72
N ALA A 401 21.84 10.26 12.72
CA ALA A 401 23.26 10.59 12.66
C ALA A 401 23.98 9.75 11.60
N ASP A 402 23.66 8.47 11.49
CA ASP A 402 24.17 7.58 10.45
C ASP A 402 23.76 8.05 9.05
N TYR A 403 22.50 8.44 8.87
CA TYR A 403 22.05 9.03 7.61
C TYR A 403 22.84 10.28 7.23
N CYS A 404 23.02 11.22 8.17
CA CYS A 404 23.82 12.43 7.93
C CYS A 404 25.27 12.12 7.52
N LYS A 405 25.92 11.14 8.17
CA LYS A 405 27.28 10.71 7.81
C LYS A 405 27.31 10.06 6.43
N SER A 406 26.37 9.15 6.16
CA SER A 406 26.31 8.40 4.91
C SER A 406 26.08 9.31 3.71
N ASP A 407 25.25 10.35 3.84
CA ASP A 407 24.98 11.28 2.74
C ASP A 407 26.24 12.02 2.28
N HIS A 408 27.08 12.45 3.20
CA HIS A 408 28.33 13.13 2.86
C HIS A 408 29.30 12.20 2.12
N VAL A 409 29.38 10.93 2.54
CA VAL A 409 30.20 9.91 1.87
C VAL A 409 29.67 9.62 0.46
N VAL A 410 28.36 9.50 0.30
CA VAL A 410 27.73 9.25 -1.01
C VAL A 410 28.02 10.40 -1.97
N ASP A 411 27.91 11.66 -1.52
CA ASP A 411 28.23 12.82 -2.37
C ASP A 411 29.69 12.82 -2.81
N MET A 412 30.63 12.68 -1.86
CA MET A 412 32.07 12.59 -2.17
C MET A 412 32.37 11.46 -3.16
N MET A 413 31.77 10.28 -2.97
CA MET A 413 31.96 9.16 -3.89
C MET A 413 31.39 9.47 -5.27
N THR A 414 30.17 10.02 -5.37
CA THR A 414 29.57 10.36 -6.66
C THR A 414 30.36 11.41 -7.43
N GLU A 415 30.96 12.40 -6.74
CA GLU A 415 31.85 13.40 -7.35
C GLU A 415 33.20 12.79 -7.75
N THR A 416 33.80 11.96 -6.92
CA THR A 416 35.08 11.29 -7.24
C THR A 416 34.98 10.42 -8.49
N PHE A 417 33.83 9.74 -8.67
CA PHE A 417 33.56 8.97 -9.89
C PHE A 417 33.31 9.84 -11.13
N ALA A 418 33.07 11.16 -10.97
CA ALA A 418 32.87 12.12 -12.06
C ALA A 418 34.16 12.88 -12.45
N ILE A 419 35.20 12.85 -11.61
CA ILE A 419 36.46 13.60 -11.84
C ILE A 419 37.47 12.79 -12.67
N HIS A 420 37.13 11.56 -13.09
CA HIS A 420 38.06 10.65 -13.79
C HIS A 420 38.00 10.68 -15.34
N ILE A 421 37.63 11.81 -15.94
CA ILE A 421 37.80 12.03 -17.38
C ILE A 421 38.38 13.42 -17.63
N GLY A 422 39.70 13.48 -17.71
CA GLY A 422 40.36 14.36 -18.66
C GLY A 422 40.42 13.64 -20.01
N ASP A 423 39.91 14.32 -21.03
CA ASP A 423 40.03 14.10 -22.47
C ASP A 423 39.27 12.93 -23.14
N HIS A 424 38.33 13.35 -24.02
CA HIS A 424 37.84 12.72 -25.26
C HIS A 424 37.14 11.34 -25.14
N ASP A 425 35.95 11.06 -25.68
CA ASP A 425 35.36 11.47 -26.95
C ASP A 425 33.82 11.36 -26.95
N SER A 426 33.23 12.04 -27.93
CA SER A 426 31.90 11.79 -28.53
C SER A 426 31.65 10.29 -28.78
N ASP A 427 30.46 9.80 -28.43
CA ASP A 427 29.55 9.26 -29.45
C ASP A 427 28.17 8.88 -28.89
N SER A 428 27.20 9.08 -29.77
CA SER A 428 25.81 8.69 -29.63
C SER A 428 25.67 7.17 -29.51
N ASP A 429 24.63 6.71 -28.83
CA ASP A 429 23.52 6.09 -29.55
C ASP A 429 22.32 5.79 -28.65
N GLU A 430 21.18 5.97 -29.31
CA GLU A 430 19.82 5.75 -28.89
C GLU A 430 19.59 4.29 -28.47
N ASP A 431 18.73 4.11 -27.47
CA ASP A 431 17.74 3.04 -27.55
C ASP A 431 16.43 3.59 -26.98
N GLY A 432 15.53 3.89 -27.91
CA GLY A 432 14.19 4.34 -27.64
C GLY A 432 13.32 3.24 -27.04
N SER A 433 12.45 3.66 -26.12
CA SER A 433 11.06 3.20 -26.15
C SER A 433 10.19 4.36 -25.72
N SER A 434 9.52 4.91 -26.73
CA SER A 434 8.46 5.91 -26.67
C SER A 434 7.45 5.64 -25.56
N SER A 435 7.03 6.74 -24.94
CA SER A 435 5.76 6.96 -24.26
C SER A 435 4.57 6.59 -25.12
N ASP A 436 3.56 5.94 -24.54
CA ASP A 436 2.26 6.55 -24.18
C ASP A 436 1.32 5.43 -23.71
N ASP A 437 0.72 5.61 -22.53
CA ASP A 437 -0.74 5.80 -22.45
C ASP A 437 -1.21 5.96 -20.99
N SER A 438 -1.75 7.15 -20.72
CA SER A 438 -3.04 7.38 -20.06
C SER A 438 -3.27 6.87 -18.63
N ASP A 439 -2.97 7.72 -17.64
CA ASP A 439 -3.57 7.66 -16.29
C ASP A 439 -4.58 8.82 -16.13
N ASP A 440 -5.81 8.59 -16.60
CA ASP A 440 -7.01 9.30 -16.16
C ASP A 440 -7.87 8.27 -15.40
N ASP A 441 -7.79 8.28 -14.07
CA ASP A 441 -8.70 7.55 -13.19
C ASP A 441 -9.35 8.54 -12.20
N GLU A 442 -10.32 9.30 -12.71
CA GLU A 442 -11.42 9.83 -11.90
C GLU A 442 -12.39 8.67 -11.60
N MET A 443 -12.35 8.15 -10.38
CA MET A 443 -13.33 7.18 -9.88
C MET A 443 -14.68 7.87 -9.66
N ALA A 444 -15.55 7.79 -10.66
CA ALA A 444 -16.97 8.09 -10.54
C ALA A 444 -17.69 6.96 -9.76
N THR A 445 -18.45 7.37 -8.75
CA THR A 445 -19.35 6.56 -7.96
C THR A 445 -20.46 5.93 -8.82
N SER A 446 -20.55 4.60 -8.85
CA SER A 446 -21.64 3.88 -9.48
C SER A 446 -22.67 3.46 -8.43
N SER A 447 -23.78 4.21 -8.41
CA SER A 447 -25.05 3.81 -7.81
C SER A 447 -25.67 2.69 -8.65
N THR A 448 -25.86 1.51 -8.07
CA THR A 448 -26.64 0.43 -8.69
C THR A 448 -28.13 0.68 -8.48
N ASN A 449 -28.78 1.26 -9.49
CA ASN A 449 -30.23 1.15 -9.70
C ASN A 449 -30.52 -0.14 -10.49
N THR A 450 -31.13 -1.12 -9.83
CA THR A 450 -31.80 -2.24 -10.49
C THR A 450 -33.25 -1.85 -10.77
N ALA A 451 -33.58 -1.64 -12.05
CA ALA A 451 -34.96 -1.58 -12.51
C ALA A 451 -35.50 -3.00 -12.69
N SER A 452 -36.66 -3.30 -12.12
CA SER A 452 -37.53 -4.39 -12.55
C SER A 452 -38.94 -3.81 -12.69
N SER A 453 -39.44 -3.94 -13.91
CA SER A 453 -40.65 -3.37 -14.46
C SER A 453 -41.93 -4.08 -13.98
N SER A 454 -43.02 -3.33 -14.04
CA SER A 454 -44.41 -3.72 -14.35
C SER A 454 -45.41 -3.82 -13.18
N GLY A 455 -46.56 -3.15 -13.36
CA GLY A 455 -47.82 -3.52 -12.71
C GLY A 455 -48.61 -2.41 -12.01
N PHE A 456 -49.24 -1.56 -12.81
CA PHE A 456 -50.46 -0.76 -12.57
C PHE A 456 -51.39 -1.11 -11.38
N HIS A 457 -51.90 -0.05 -10.73
CA HIS A 457 -53.32 0.29 -10.47
C HIS A 457 -53.85 0.41 -9.02
N VAL A 458 -54.18 1.67 -8.70
CA VAL A 458 -55.36 2.24 -8.00
C VAL A 458 -55.48 2.17 -6.48
N THR A 459 -55.83 3.37 -6.01
CA THR A 459 -56.10 3.96 -4.70
C THR A 459 -57.32 3.40 -3.98
N HIS A 460 -57.27 3.40 -2.64
CA HIS A 460 -58.46 3.59 -1.81
C HIS A 460 -58.09 4.26 -0.48
N ASP A 461 -58.76 5.39 -0.25
CA ASP A 461 -59.26 6.00 0.99
C ASP A 461 -58.44 5.99 2.29
N ASP A 462 -58.28 7.20 2.84
CA ASP A 462 -58.66 7.45 4.23
C ASP A 462 -59.41 8.80 4.35
N LEU A 463 -60.73 8.66 4.48
CA LEU A 463 -61.65 9.26 5.45
C LEU A 463 -61.61 10.78 5.74
N MET A 464 -62.61 11.43 5.13
CA MET A 464 -63.71 12.20 5.75
C MET A 464 -63.42 13.55 6.42
N GLU A 465 -63.84 14.58 5.69
CA GLU A 465 -64.31 15.88 6.18
C GLU A 465 -65.45 15.72 7.20
N GLY A 466 -65.32 16.41 8.33
CA GLY A 466 -66.42 16.76 9.22
C GLY A 466 -66.86 18.18 8.95
N VAL A 467 -67.96 18.33 8.21
CA VAL A 467 -68.66 19.59 7.92
C VAL A 467 -69.31 20.13 9.20
N SER A 468 -69.10 21.41 9.44
CA SER A 468 -69.76 22.20 10.48
C SER A 468 -71.14 22.68 10.03
N THR A 469 -71.98 22.97 11.03
CA THR A 469 -73.20 23.81 11.03
C THR A 469 -74.50 23.23 10.47
N LEU A 470 -75.42 22.85 11.36
CA LEU A 470 -76.58 23.69 11.73
C LEU A 470 -77.44 23.03 12.84
N LEU A 471 -77.85 23.88 13.79
CA LEU A 471 -78.88 23.74 14.84
C LEU A 471 -78.53 22.95 16.12
#